data_AF-A0A0S7YBP5-F1
#
_entry.id   AF-A0A0S7YBP5-F1
#
_cell.length_a   1.000
_cell.length_b   1.000
_cell.length_c   1.000
_cell.angle_alpha   90.00
_cell.angle_beta   90.00
_cell.angle_gamma   90.00
#
_symmetry.space_group_name_H-M   'P 1'
#
loop_
_entity.id
_entity.type
_entity.pdbx_description
1 polymer ?
#
loop_
_entity_poly.entity_id
_entity_poly.type
_entity_poly.pdbx_seq_one_letter_code
_entity_poly.pdbx_strand_id
1 'polypeptide(L)'
;PDDSIQVTFPDGFTFVSGFYTVTVYTQLVGDENLANDTLEKVIEATGIAEGYSDTPEVFTFSAQTISNRSVNIELTLPEATQVDLFVYDAVGRLSQTIVSRKFSAGIYTIAVNLNLPAGVYFYNLKTTSGEYLIKKFLLVE
;
A
#
# COMPACT_ATOMS: atom_id res chain seq x y z
N PRO A 1 -5.85 15.43 31.24
CA PRO A 1 -5.88 14.30 30.28
C PRO A 1 -6.28 14.84 28.92
N ASP A 2 -5.52 14.52 27.87
CA ASP A 2 -5.61 15.11 26.51
C ASP A 2 -4.87 16.45 26.31
N ASP A 3 -4.02 16.86 27.26
CA ASP A 3 -3.11 17.98 27.02
C ASP A 3 -1.92 17.53 26.17
N SER A 4 -1.68 18.21 25.06
CA SER A 4 -0.50 18.04 24.21
C SER A 4 0.43 19.24 24.36
N ILE A 5 1.72 18.98 24.54
CA ILE A 5 2.75 20.01 24.53
C ILE A 5 3.55 19.86 23.24
N GLN A 6 3.64 20.94 22.45
CA GLN A 6 4.52 20.98 21.29
C GLN A 6 5.94 21.27 21.75
N VAL A 7 6.87 20.40 21.38
CA VAL A 7 8.32 20.60 21.58
C VAL A 7 8.96 20.70 20.21
N THR A 8 9.67 21.80 19.97
CA THR A 8 10.38 22.06 18.71
C THR A 8 11.88 22.00 18.94
N PHE A 9 12.63 21.50 17.96
CA PHE A 9 14.08 21.58 17.99
C PHE A 9 14.55 23.04 17.96
N PRO A 10 15.69 23.39 18.58
CA PRO A 10 16.23 24.76 18.51
C PRO A 10 16.44 25.21 17.06
N ASP A 11 16.28 26.51 16.79
CA ASP A 11 16.36 27.08 15.43
C ASP A 11 17.71 26.83 14.71
N GLY A 12 18.77 26.48 15.45
CA GLY A 12 20.09 26.11 14.92
C GLY A 12 20.31 24.61 14.72
N PHE A 13 19.33 23.75 15.04
CA PHE A 13 19.45 22.31 14.86
C PHE A 13 19.13 21.95 13.42
N THR A 14 20.13 21.47 12.68
CA THR A 14 19.96 20.96 11.32
C THR A 14 20.09 19.44 11.35
N PHE A 15 19.06 18.76 10.87
CA PHE A 15 19.16 17.32 10.65
C PHE A 15 20.08 17.04 9.47
N VAL A 16 21.02 16.11 9.65
CA VAL A 16 21.65 15.41 8.53
C VAL A 16 20.66 14.35 8.03
N SER A 17 20.67 14.06 6.73
CA SER A 17 19.85 12.98 6.19
C SER A 17 20.11 11.65 6.90
N GLY A 18 19.06 11.00 7.43
CA GLY A 18 19.17 9.70 8.07
C GLY A 18 18.08 9.41 9.10
N PHE A 19 18.22 8.27 9.77
CA PHE A 19 17.30 7.82 10.82
C PHE A 19 17.76 8.30 12.19
N TYR A 20 16.83 8.83 12.97
CA TYR A 20 17.03 9.29 14.33
C TYR A 20 16.04 8.59 15.26
N THR A 21 16.49 8.21 16.44
CA THR A 21 15.58 7.78 17.51
C THR A 21 15.31 8.98 18.40
N VAL A 22 14.06 9.43 18.43
CA VAL A 22 13.60 10.47 19.35
C VAL A 22 13.12 9.79 20.61
N THR A 23 13.82 10.05 21.71
CA THR A 23 13.48 9.54 23.04
C THR A 23 12.92 10.68 23.87
N VAL A 24 11.69 10.53 24.36
CA VAL A 24 11.06 11.45 25.29
C VAL A 24 10.92 10.73 26.61
N TYR A 25 11.30 11.37 27.71
CA TYR A 25 11.10 10.83 29.04
C TYR A 25 10.30 11.79 29.91
N THR A 26 9.46 11.23 30.77
CA THR A 26 8.86 11.94 31.89
C THR A 26 9.76 11.81 33.10
N GLN A 27 9.91 12.88 33.89
CA GLN A 27 10.55 12.79 35.19
C GLN A 27 9.53 13.25 36.23
N LEU A 28 8.85 12.29 36.87
CA LEU A 28 7.98 12.55 38.00
C LEU A 28 8.77 12.43 39.31
N VAL A 29 8.68 13.44 40.17
CA VAL A 29 9.28 13.36 41.51
C VAL A 29 8.53 12.31 42.32
N GLY A 30 9.22 11.22 42.67
CA GLY A 30 8.66 10.11 43.47
C GLY A 30 8.22 8.88 42.66
N ASP A 31 8.42 8.87 41.34
CA ASP A 31 8.30 7.64 40.55
C ASP A 31 9.62 6.84 40.61
N GLU A 32 9.52 5.56 40.94
CA GLU A 32 10.66 4.64 41.03
C GLU A 32 10.77 3.72 39.79
N ASN A 33 9.77 3.72 38.90
CA ASN A 33 9.73 2.83 37.74
C ASN A 33 10.19 3.52 36.45
N LEU A 34 11.49 3.76 36.33
CA LEU A 34 12.10 4.41 35.16
C LEU A 34 11.81 3.71 33.81
N ALA A 35 11.32 2.46 33.82
CA ALA A 35 11.06 1.69 32.61
C ALA A 35 9.80 2.13 31.84
N ASN A 36 8.83 2.77 32.48
CA ASN A 36 7.61 3.27 31.82
C ASN A 36 7.65 4.78 31.52
N ASP A 37 8.71 5.45 31.96
CA ASP A 37 8.89 6.88 31.78
C ASP A 37 9.38 7.25 30.38
N THR A 38 9.72 6.27 29.54
CA THR A 38 10.39 6.50 28.26
C THR A 38 9.51 6.09 27.08
N LEU A 39 9.33 7.00 26.13
CA LEU A 39 8.75 6.75 24.82
C LEU A 39 9.78 7.03 23.74
N GLU A 40 9.97 6.07 22.83
CA GLU A 40 10.86 6.20 21.69
C GLU A 40 10.09 6.18 20.38
N LYS A 41 10.53 7.01 19.44
CA LYS A 41 10.03 7.02 18.07
C LYS A 41 11.17 7.22 17.09
N VAL A 42 11.30 6.29 16.15
CA VAL A 42 12.21 6.49 15.01
C VAL A 42 11.59 7.48 14.05
N ILE A 43 12.35 8.50 13.69
CA ILE A 43 12.02 9.49 12.66
C ILE A 43 13.09 9.45 11.57
N GLU A 44 12.68 9.70 10.34
CA GLU A 44 13.59 9.91 9.22
C GLU A 44 13.66 11.40 8.93
N ALA A 45 14.86 11.96 8.94
CA ALA A 45 15.08 13.33 8.54
C ALA A 45 15.77 13.34 7.18
N THR A 46 15.22 14.09 6.22
CA THR A 46 15.82 14.29 4.90
C THR A 46 16.14 15.77 4.71
N GLY A 47 17.28 16.05 4.08
CA GLY A 47 17.84 17.41 3.95
C GLY A 47 17.18 18.29 2.90
N ILE A 48 16.00 17.93 2.39
CA ILE A 48 15.25 18.69 1.39
C ILE A 48 13.78 18.67 1.82
N ALA A 49 13.18 19.84 1.96
CA ALA A 49 11.74 19.98 2.13
C ALA A 49 11.05 19.77 0.77
N GLU A 50 11.02 18.53 0.27
CA GLU A 50 10.12 18.11 -0.79
C GLU A 50 9.48 16.78 -0.40
N GLY A 51 8.16 16.71 -0.62
CA GLY A 51 7.26 15.79 0.04
C GLY A 51 7.69 14.33 -0.02
N TYR A 52 7.71 13.68 1.15
CA TYR A 52 7.53 12.24 1.23
C TYR A 52 6.19 11.93 0.56
N SER A 53 6.27 11.52 -0.70
CA SER A 53 5.16 10.89 -1.35
C SER A 53 5.08 9.49 -0.73
N ASP A 54 4.10 9.27 0.16
CA ASP A 54 3.71 7.93 0.67
C ASP A 54 3.14 7.03 -0.46
N THR A 55 3.49 7.36 -1.70
CA THR A 55 3.08 6.67 -2.90
C THR A 55 4.14 5.63 -3.22
N PRO A 56 3.74 4.39 -3.49
CA PRO A 56 4.67 3.36 -3.94
C PRO A 56 5.53 3.83 -5.12
N GLU A 57 6.77 3.36 -5.25
CA GLU A 57 7.61 3.73 -6.41
C GLU A 57 7.42 2.79 -7.60
N VAL A 58 6.87 1.59 -7.37
CA VAL A 58 6.81 0.53 -8.38
C VAL A 58 5.39 -0.03 -8.50
N PHE A 59 4.95 -0.24 -9.74
CA PHE A 59 3.70 -0.95 -10.01
C PHE A 59 3.83 -2.45 -9.69
N THR A 60 2.86 -3.01 -8.98
CA THR A 60 2.79 -4.47 -8.76
C THR A 60 1.39 -5.02 -8.92
N PHE A 61 1.29 -6.25 -9.47
CA PHE A 61 0.07 -7.03 -9.57
C PHE A 61 0.27 -8.44 -9.00
N SER A 62 -0.53 -8.79 -8.00
CA SER A 62 -0.60 -10.12 -7.43
C SER A 62 -2.05 -10.58 -7.30
N ALA A 63 -2.30 -11.84 -7.63
CA ALA A 63 -3.56 -12.50 -7.33
C ALA A 63 -3.26 -13.65 -6.37
N GLN A 64 -3.95 -13.68 -5.24
CA GLN A 64 -3.81 -14.75 -4.25
C GLN A 64 -4.40 -16.07 -4.77
N THR A 65 -4.30 -17.13 -3.96
CA THR A 65 -4.90 -18.42 -4.29
C THR A 65 -6.43 -18.30 -4.36
N ILE A 66 -7.03 -18.90 -5.39
CA ILE A 66 -8.48 -18.92 -5.56
C ILE A 66 -9.08 -20.00 -4.66
N SER A 67 -10.06 -19.63 -3.84
CA SER A 67 -10.80 -20.57 -2.97
C SER A 67 -12.29 -20.28 -3.04
N ASN A 68 -13.12 -21.31 -3.28
CA ASN A 68 -14.57 -21.16 -3.43
C ASN A 68 -14.96 -20.02 -4.39
N ARG A 69 -14.25 -19.95 -5.54
CA ARG A 69 -14.43 -18.91 -6.57
C ARG A 69 -14.16 -17.48 -6.08
N SER A 70 -13.56 -17.32 -4.90
CA SER A 70 -13.12 -16.04 -4.36
C SER A 70 -11.61 -15.89 -4.45
N VAL A 71 -11.16 -14.67 -4.74
CA VAL A 71 -9.74 -14.32 -4.81
C VAL A 71 -9.55 -12.87 -4.41
N ASN A 72 -8.47 -12.60 -3.68
CA ASN A 72 -8.00 -11.23 -3.45
C ASN A 72 -6.93 -10.88 -4.48
N ILE A 73 -7.11 -9.72 -5.12
CA ILE A 73 -6.15 -9.16 -6.05
C ILE A 73 -5.53 -7.93 -5.40
N GLU A 74 -4.21 -7.93 -5.30
CA GLU A 74 -3.41 -6.86 -4.74
C GLU A 74 -2.78 -6.04 -5.87
N LEU A 75 -2.97 -4.72 -5.81
CA LEU A 75 -2.43 -3.73 -6.72
C LEU A 75 -1.63 -2.71 -5.95
N THR A 76 -0.47 -2.37 -6.48
CA THR A 76 0.34 -1.24 -6.02
C THR A 76 0.46 -0.29 -7.20
N LEU A 77 0.04 0.96 -7.01
CA LEU A 77 0.01 1.99 -8.05
C LEU A 77 0.96 3.13 -7.64
N PRO A 78 2.01 3.42 -8.43
CA PRO A 78 2.94 4.48 -8.10
C PRO A 78 2.40 5.87 -8.37
N GLU A 79 1.42 5.96 -9.28
CA GLU A 79 0.75 7.20 -9.64
C GLU A 79 -0.75 7.00 -9.82
N ALA A 80 -1.51 8.09 -9.78
CA ALA A 80 -2.94 8.06 -10.01
C ALA A 80 -3.25 7.72 -11.48
N THR A 81 -3.82 6.54 -11.72
CA THR A 81 -4.04 6.01 -13.07
C THR A 81 -5.42 5.38 -13.19
N GLN A 82 -5.96 5.31 -14.41
CA GLN A 82 -7.11 4.46 -14.68
C GLN A 82 -6.66 3.02 -14.78
N VAL A 83 -7.31 2.13 -14.02
CA VAL A 83 -7.05 0.70 -14.02
C VAL A 83 -8.24 0.00 -14.64
N ASP A 84 -7.97 -0.70 -15.74
CA ASP A 84 -8.91 -1.59 -16.40
C ASP A 84 -8.41 -3.02 -16.24
N LEU A 85 -9.09 -3.80 -15.39
CA LEU A 85 -8.79 -5.21 -15.13
C LEU A 85 -9.98 -6.07 -15.54
N PHE A 86 -9.73 -6.91 -16.53
CA PHE A 86 -10.70 -7.82 -17.13
C PHE A 86 -10.25 -9.26 -17.01
N VAL A 87 -11.22 -10.17 -17.07
CA VAL A 87 -11.00 -11.61 -17.22
C VAL A 87 -11.46 -12.05 -18.60
N TYR A 88 -10.57 -12.69 -19.33
CA TYR A 88 -10.85 -13.29 -20.64
C TYR A 88 -10.72 -14.81 -20.57
N ASP A 89 -11.53 -15.51 -21.36
CA ASP A 89 -11.39 -16.96 -21.54
C ASP A 89 -10.28 -17.31 -22.55
N ALA A 90 -10.02 -18.60 -22.74
CA ALA A 90 -8.98 -19.10 -23.64
C ALA A 90 -9.16 -18.76 -25.12
N VAL A 91 -10.37 -18.34 -25.54
CA VAL A 91 -10.64 -17.89 -26.92
C VAL A 91 -10.68 -16.37 -27.05
N GLY A 92 -10.36 -15.64 -25.98
CA GLY A 92 -10.28 -14.18 -25.96
C GLY A 92 -11.62 -13.46 -25.77
N ARG A 93 -12.67 -14.15 -25.33
CA ARG A 93 -13.96 -13.52 -25.01
C ARG A 93 -13.90 -12.91 -23.62
N LEU A 94 -14.38 -11.66 -23.49
CA LEU A 94 -14.52 -10.99 -22.20
C LEU A 94 -15.53 -11.76 -21.34
N SER A 95 -15.05 -12.35 -20.24
CA SER A 95 -15.84 -13.18 -19.34
C SER A 95 -16.33 -12.39 -18.12
N GLN A 96 -15.52 -11.46 -17.60
CA GLN A 96 -15.89 -10.64 -16.45
C GLN A 96 -15.06 -9.35 -16.40
N THR A 97 -15.68 -8.25 -15.98
CA THR A 97 -14.98 -7.02 -15.61
C THR A 97 -14.76 -7.02 -14.10
N ILE A 98 -13.49 -6.96 -13.66
CA ILE A 98 -13.17 -6.87 -12.23
C ILE A 98 -13.24 -5.42 -11.78
N VAL A 99 -12.57 -4.53 -12.51
CA VAL A 99 -12.59 -3.10 -12.26
C VAL A 99 -12.27 -2.32 -13.53
N SER A 100 -12.90 -1.16 -13.68
CA SER A 100 -12.61 -0.19 -14.74
C SER A 100 -12.90 1.20 -14.19
N ARG A 101 -11.91 1.80 -13.53
CA ARG A 101 -12.04 3.15 -12.92
C ARG A 101 -10.67 3.76 -12.62
N LYS A 102 -10.68 5.05 -12.31
CA LYS A 102 -9.51 5.76 -11.80
C LYS A 102 -9.23 5.41 -10.34
N PHE A 103 -7.95 5.21 -10.04
CA PHE A 103 -7.41 5.07 -8.69
C PHE A 103 -6.38 6.19 -8.45
N SER A 104 -6.18 6.52 -7.18
CA SER A 104 -5.02 7.31 -6.76
C SER A 104 -3.79 6.41 -6.67
N ALA A 105 -2.62 7.00 -6.50
CA ALA A 105 -1.45 6.24 -6.09
C ALA A 105 -1.69 5.59 -4.72
N GLY A 106 -1.15 4.38 -4.51
CA GLY A 106 -1.33 3.63 -3.27
C GLY A 106 -1.46 2.12 -3.47
N ILE A 107 -1.78 1.42 -2.37
CA ILE A 107 -1.95 -0.03 -2.33
C ILE A 107 -3.44 -0.36 -2.20
N TYR A 108 -3.93 -1.28 -3.02
CA TYR A 108 -5.33 -1.69 -3.07
C TYR A 108 -5.45 -3.21 -3.00
N THR A 109 -6.40 -3.67 -2.20
CA THR A 109 -6.84 -5.08 -2.21
C THR A 109 -8.28 -5.13 -2.72
N ILE A 110 -8.50 -5.89 -3.79
CA ILE A 110 -9.80 -6.06 -4.42
C ILE A 110 -10.26 -7.50 -4.18
N ALA A 111 -11.32 -7.66 -3.39
CA ALA A 111 -11.99 -8.94 -3.23
C ALA A 111 -12.88 -9.22 -4.45
N VAL A 112 -12.64 -10.36 -5.11
CA VAL A 112 -13.32 -10.75 -6.34
C VAL A 112 -14.04 -12.07 -6.13
N ASN A 113 -15.28 -12.14 -6.64
CA ASN A 113 -15.97 -13.41 -6.86
C ASN A 113 -15.96 -13.71 -8.37
N LEU A 114 -15.29 -14.79 -8.76
CA LEU A 114 -15.17 -15.29 -10.12
C LEU A 114 -16.34 -16.20 -10.43
N ASN A 115 -17.48 -15.63 -10.82
CA ASN A 115 -18.65 -16.41 -11.19
C ASN A 115 -18.54 -16.97 -12.62
N LEU A 116 -17.48 -17.75 -12.88
CA LEU A 116 -17.12 -18.33 -14.17
C LEU A 116 -17.05 -19.87 -14.09
N PRO A 117 -17.41 -20.64 -15.11
CA PRO A 117 -17.27 -22.10 -15.07
C PRO A 117 -15.81 -22.53 -14.88
N ALA A 118 -15.56 -23.78 -14.50
CA ALA A 118 -14.20 -24.30 -14.45
C ALA A 118 -13.54 -24.21 -15.84
N GLY A 119 -12.28 -23.78 -15.88
CA GLY A 119 -11.59 -23.53 -17.14
C GLY A 119 -10.34 -22.68 -17.01
N VAL A 120 -9.71 -22.41 -18.15
CA VAL A 120 -8.52 -21.57 -18.26
C VAL A 120 -8.92 -20.14 -18.59
N TYR A 121 -8.37 -19.19 -17.83
CA TYR A 121 -8.68 -17.77 -17.92
C TYR A 121 -7.42 -16.91 -17.84
N PHE A 122 -7.58 -15.65 -18.20
CA PHE A 122 -6.53 -14.65 -18.22
C PHE A 122 -7.01 -13.37 -17.56
N TYR A 123 -6.30 -12.93 -16.53
CA TYR A 123 -6.35 -11.54 -16.11
C TYR A 123 -5.66 -10.70 -17.17
N ASN A 124 -6.33 -9.66 -17.64
CA ASN A 124 -5.78 -8.65 -18.53
C ASN A 124 -5.92 -7.31 -17.81
N LEU A 125 -4.79 -6.74 -17.40
CA LEU A 125 -4.77 -5.42 -16.77
C LEU A 125 -4.08 -4.43 -17.68
N LYS A 126 -4.72 -3.28 -17.85
CA LYS A 126 -4.23 -2.12 -18.56
C LYS A 126 -4.35 -0.91 -17.65
N THR A 127 -3.36 -0.03 -17.71
CA THR A 127 -3.44 1.28 -17.09
C THR A 127 -3.19 2.39 -18.10
N THR A 128 -3.73 3.57 -17.85
CA THR A 128 -3.45 4.76 -18.67
C THR A 128 -2.01 5.26 -18.55
N SER A 129 -1.32 4.87 -17.48
CA SER A 129 0.10 5.16 -17.23
C SER A 129 1.03 4.25 -18.05
N GLY A 130 0.49 3.23 -18.74
CA GLY A 130 1.23 2.40 -19.68
C GLY A 130 1.50 0.97 -19.19
N GLU A 131 1.16 0.64 -17.95
CA GLU A 131 1.29 -0.73 -17.44
C GLU A 131 0.33 -1.67 -18.17
N TYR A 132 0.87 -2.80 -18.64
CA TYR A 132 0.12 -3.84 -19.30
C TYR A 132 0.59 -5.21 -18.87
N LEU A 133 -0.33 -6.06 -18.39
CA LEU A 133 -0.01 -7.43 -18.01
C LEU A 133 -1.12 -8.40 -18.40
N ILE A 134 -0.68 -9.63 -18.69
CA ILE A 134 -1.56 -10.78 -18.83
C ILE A 134 -1.07 -11.86 -17.87
N LYS A 135 -1.94 -12.37 -16.99
CA LYS A 135 -1.65 -13.53 -16.14
C LYS A 135 -2.71 -14.62 -16.34
N LYS A 136 -2.24 -15.81 -16.69
CA LYS A 136 -3.07 -17.03 -16.80
C LYS A 136 -3.42 -17.54 -15.41
N PHE A 137 -4.65 -18.00 -15.23
CA PHE A 137 -5.06 -18.80 -14.08
C PHE A 137 -5.99 -19.94 -14.51
N LEU A 138 -6.07 -20.96 -13.66
CA LEU A 138 -7.00 -22.07 -13.82
C LEU A 138 -8.06 -21.92 -12.73
N LEU A 139 -9.33 -21.97 -13.13
CA LEU A 139 -10.44 -22.06 -12.20
C LEU A 139 -10.90 -23.52 -12.15
N VAL A 140 -10.87 -24.10 -10.95
CA VAL A 140 -11.34 -25.46 -10.68
C VAL A 140 -12.54 -25.39 -9.73
N GLU A 141 -13.39 -26.41 -9.77
CA GLU A 141 -14.45 -26.64 -8.77
C GLU A 141 -13.89 -27.26 -7.50
#